data_AF-A0A7S1VEC7-F1
#
_entry.id   AF-A0A7S1VEC7-F1
#
_cell.length_a   1.000
_cell.length_b   1.000
_cell.length_c   1.000
_cell.angle_alpha   90.00
_cell.angle_beta   90.00
_cell.angle_gamma   90.00
#
_symmetry.space_group_name_H-M   'P 1'
#
loop_
_entity.id
_entity.type
_entity.pdbx_description
1 polymer ?
#
loop_
_entity_poly.entity_id
_entity_poly.type
_entity_poly.pdbx_seq_one_letter_code
_entity_poly.pdbx_strand_id
1 'polypeptide(L)'
;NNNNNNNIKMKPQTDGALFVKAISLGFVFACLCFRTALHRRRSLSQQMLDMSYAAMDYLPQMYEEEEMFVRESLPYSKDYLKGTNQKVPFLLGAGQGTTGTHALFFATCKVGVPSVHFWAQCGPKNITQEVMDGFHEHLMLVKKSRLLGRHCWKSNSEKCRFDRLPEFVEEMKDHITGVLHSGINAAHDSPYTFFLDHTLKQTKDIRGELRLVTSERDPSVWAKKRVSDHVFQFVCKEYFDFDVPERKDLGALDIPRCLKLAQKRDPQPKFMNEVFTTYAALNEWVGTNETKAFQTYRNNIMAVTHYQKLIRSMSPSYIINMWERETRVDIDDLGKEIMEAVNRDNKYDLSLAGKFMRYNRGTSNKRVGKKLTGKAHGGHGHL
;
A
#
# COMPACT_ATOMS: atom_id res chain seq x y z
N ASN A 1 78.91 35.16 49.97
CA ASN A 1 77.60 35.16 50.64
C ASN A 1 76.56 34.50 49.74
N ASN A 2 76.00 33.41 50.23
CA ASN A 2 75.01 32.53 49.59
C ASN A 2 73.85 33.29 48.93
N ASN A 3 73.43 32.87 47.73
CA ASN A 3 72.02 32.52 47.50
C ASN A 3 71.75 31.79 46.16
N ASN A 4 71.10 30.65 46.31
CA ASN A 4 70.36 29.78 45.40
C ASN A 4 69.99 30.33 44.00
N ASN A 5 70.47 29.64 42.97
CA ASN A 5 69.83 29.60 41.65
C ASN A 5 69.25 28.19 41.41
N ASN A 6 67.94 28.06 41.57
CA ASN A 6 67.18 26.88 41.16
C ASN A 6 67.04 26.88 39.62
N ASN A 7 67.79 26.02 38.95
CA ASN A 7 67.62 25.72 37.52
C ASN A 7 66.43 24.77 37.32
N ILE A 8 65.24 25.33 37.09
CA ILE A 8 64.09 24.59 36.56
C ILE A 8 64.31 24.39 35.06
N LYS A 9 64.78 23.21 34.66
CA LYS A 9 64.76 22.75 33.27
C LYS A 9 63.31 22.52 32.83
N MET A 10 62.73 23.46 32.09
CA MET A 10 61.53 23.21 31.30
C MET A 10 61.86 22.19 30.21
N LYS A 11 61.23 21.02 30.25
CA LYS A 11 61.23 20.06 29.14
C LYS A 11 60.41 20.65 27.98
N PRO A 12 60.84 20.48 26.72
CA PRO A 12 60.05 20.89 25.57
C PRO A 12 58.75 20.08 25.55
N GLN A 13 57.64 20.82 25.51
CA GLN A 13 56.28 20.32 25.46
C GLN A 13 56.04 19.66 24.08
N THR A 14 55.96 18.34 24.05
CA THR A 14 55.70 17.53 22.84
C THR A 14 54.20 17.38 22.51
N ASP A 15 53.36 18.32 22.96
CA ASP A 15 51.89 18.18 22.88
C ASP A 15 51.30 18.62 21.52
N GLY A 16 52.07 19.29 20.67
CA GLY A 16 51.60 19.70 19.34
C GLY A 16 51.39 18.55 18.35
N ALA A 17 52.22 17.49 18.42
CA ALA A 17 52.17 16.40 17.45
C ALA A 17 50.98 15.45 17.66
N LEU A 18 50.53 15.29 18.91
CA LEU A 18 49.36 14.47 19.25
C LEU A 18 48.05 15.16 18.88
N PHE A 19 47.98 16.49 19.05
CA PHE A 19 46.81 17.29 18.68
C PHE A 19 46.59 17.32 17.15
N VAL A 20 47.66 17.50 16.37
CA VAL A 20 47.58 17.46 14.90
C VAL A 20 47.15 16.07 14.41
N LYS A 21 47.68 14.99 14.99
CA LYS A 21 47.27 13.62 14.64
C LYS A 21 45.79 13.35 14.94
N ALA A 22 45.28 13.80 16.09
CA ALA A 22 43.87 13.64 16.46
C ALA A 22 42.92 14.40 15.50
N ILE A 23 43.28 15.62 15.08
CA ILE A 23 42.50 16.39 14.11
C ILE A 23 42.49 15.69 12.74
N SER A 24 43.63 15.18 12.29
CA SER A 24 43.70 14.46 11.01
C SER A 24 42.88 13.14 11.03
N LEU A 25 42.86 12.41 12.14
CA LEU A 25 42.00 11.22 12.29
C LEU A 25 40.51 11.58 12.30
N GLY A 26 40.13 12.63 13.00
CA GLY A 26 38.74 13.13 13.00
C GLY A 26 38.28 13.57 11.61
N PHE A 27 39.16 14.24 10.85
CA PHE A 27 38.86 14.67 9.48
C PHE A 27 38.73 13.49 8.52
N VAL A 28 39.61 12.48 8.62
CA VAL A 28 39.52 11.26 7.81
C VAL A 28 38.24 10.47 8.12
N PHE A 29 37.86 10.37 9.40
CA PHE A 29 36.62 9.70 9.79
C PHE A 29 35.38 10.46 9.31
N ALA A 30 35.37 11.79 9.43
CA ALA A 30 34.31 12.63 8.89
C ALA A 30 34.21 12.52 7.36
N CYS A 31 35.33 12.52 6.63
CA CYS A 31 35.36 12.30 5.19
C CYS A 31 34.90 10.89 4.80
N LEU A 32 35.25 9.85 5.56
CA LEU A 32 34.79 8.47 5.34
C LEU A 32 33.28 8.34 5.57
N CYS A 33 32.75 8.92 6.65
CA CYS A 33 31.31 8.99 6.92
C CYS A 33 30.57 9.80 5.85
N PHE A 34 31.15 10.92 5.39
CA PHE A 34 30.56 11.75 4.34
C PHE A 34 30.60 11.03 2.99
N ARG A 35 31.68 10.33 2.66
CA ARG A 35 31.82 9.54 1.43
C ARG A 35 30.91 8.31 1.43
N THR A 36 30.73 7.61 2.55
CA THR A 36 29.75 6.53 2.65
C THR A 36 28.31 7.05 2.63
N ALA A 37 28.03 8.20 3.22
CA ALA A 37 26.72 8.86 3.12
C ALA A 37 26.42 9.32 1.68
N LEU A 38 27.40 9.88 0.96
CA LEU A 38 27.31 10.25 -0.46
C LEU A 38 27.15 9.03 -1.37
N HIS A 39 27.88 7.94 -1.12
CA HIS A 39 27.73 6.70 -1.90
C HIS A 39 26.37 6.04 -1.67
N ARG A 40 25.84 6.07 -0.44
CA ARG A 40 24.47 5.61 -0.15
C ARG A 40 23.42 6.49 -0.81
N ARG A 41 23.61 7.82 -0.84
CA ARG A 41 22.69 8.76 -1.53
C ARG A 41 22.69 8.57 -3.05
N ARG A 42 23.85 8.41 -3.68
CA ARG A 42 23.95 8.12 -5.13
C ARG A 42 23.33 6.78 -5.54
N SER A 43 23.23 5.81 -4.63
CA SER A 43 22.66 4.49 -4.97
C SER A 43 21.14 4.51 -5.15
N LEU A 44 20.41 5.40 -4.47
CA LEU A 44 18.94 5.35 -4.49
C LEU A 44 18.33 6.03 -5.71
N SER A 45 18.87 7.19 -6.12
CA SER A 45 18.42 7.90 -7.32
C SER A 45 18.75 7.10 -8.59
N GLN A 46 19.97 6.55 -8.67
CA GLN A 46 20.36 5.70 -9.78
C GLN A 46 19.54 4.40 -9.82
N GLN A 47 19.28 3.73 -8.69
CA GLN A 47 18.41 2.55 -8.65
C GLN A 47 16.99 2.85 -9.14
N MET A 48 16.41 4.00 -8.75
CA MET A 48 15.08 4.38 -9.23
C MET A 48 15.04 4.72 -10.72
N LEU A 49 16.11 5.34 -11.24
CA LEU A 49 16.25 5.65 -12.67
C LEU A 49 16.44 4.37 -13.49
N ASP A 50 17.35 3.49 -13.09
CA ASP A 50 17.62 2.21 -13.76
C ASP A 50 16.37 1.31 -13.77
N MET A 51 15.59 1.32 -12.68
CA MET A 51 14.28 0.64 -12.61
C MET A 51 13.25 1.25 -13.55
N SER A 52 13.24 2.57 -13.71
CA SER A 52 12.28 3.28 -14.57
C SER A 52 12.54 3.01 -16.06
N TYR A 53 13.82 2.94 -16.45
CA TYR A 53 14.20 2.59 -17.82
C TYR A 53 13.88 1.13 -18.15
N ALA A 54 14.18 0.19 -17.23
CA ALA A 54 13.86 -1.22 -17.44
C ALA A 54 12.35 -1.48 -17.59
N ALA A 55 11.49 -0.75 -16.88
CA ALA A 55 10.04 -0.93 -16.96
C ALA A 55 9.42 -0.39 -18.26
N MET A 56 10.07 0.57 -18.93
CA MET A 56 9.57 1.18 -20.17
C MET A 56 9.81 0.28 -21.40
N ASP A 57 10.87 -0.53 -21.40
CA ASP A 57 11.21 -1.41 -22.54
C ASP A 57 10.31 -2.66 -22.64
N TYR A 58 9.60 -3.04 -21.56
CA TYR A 58 8.66 -4.19 -21.55
C TYR A 58 7.24 -3.88 -22.04
N LEU A 59 6.96 -2.62 -22.38
CA LEU A 59 5.60 -2.12 -22.65
C LEU A 59 4.89 -2.65 -23.91
N PRO A 60 5.55 -2.90 -25.05
CA PRO A 60 4.83 -3.25 -26.28
C PRO A 60 4.29 -4.69 -26.34
N GLN A 61 4.75 -5.63 -25.50
CA GLN A 61 4.41 -7.06 -25.62
C GLN A 61 3.16 -7.52 -24.84
N MET A 62 2.56 -6.66 -24.00
CA MET A 62 1.42 -7.06 -23.12
C MET A 62 0.03 -6.72 -23.69
N TYR A 63 -0.09 -6.40 -24.97
CA TYR A 63 -1.34 -5.88 -25.56
C TYR A 63 -2.29 -6.95 -26.13
N GLU A 64 -1.86 -8.21 -26.25
CA GLU A 64 -2.68 -9.28 -26.84
C GLU A 64 -2.92 -10.40 -25.83
N GLU A 65 -4.19 -10.60 -25.47
CA GLU A 65 -4.78 -11.79 -24.83
C GLU A 65 -3.94 -12.50 -23.75
N GLU A 66 -3.73 -11.83 -22.61
CA GLU A 66 -3.28 -12.55 -21.41
C GLU A 66 -4.42 -13.43 -20.89
N GLU A 67 -4.36 -14.73 -21.21
CA GLU A 67 -5.20 -15.75 -20.61
C GLU A 67 -5.12 -15.64 -19.08
N MET A 68 -6.28 -15.52 -18.42
CA MET A 68 -6.31 -15.61 -16.96
C MET A 68 -5.83 -16.99 -16.55
N PHE A 69 -4.84 -17.03 -15.66
CA PHE A 69 -4.24 -18.29 -15.24
C PHE A 69 -5.19 -19.02 -14.29
N VAL A 70 -5.89 -20.02 -14.82
CA VAL A 70 -6.73 -20.94 -14.04
C VAL A 70 -5.87 -22.09 -13.57
N ARG A 71 -5.68 -22.22 -12.25
CA ARG A 71 -5.07 -23.42 -11.68
C ARG A 71 -6.15 -24.36 -11.16
N GLU A 72 -6.11 -25.61 -11.61
CA GLU A 72 -6.79 -26.68 -10.89
C GLU A 72 -6.17 -26.81 -9.49
N SER A 73 -7.00 -26.85 -8.45
CA SER A 73 -6.50 -27.21 -7.12
C SER A 73 -6.03 -28.68 -7.13
N LEU A 74 -4.90 -28.94 -6.49
CA LEU A 74 -4.47 -30.32 -6.26
C LEU A 74 -5.53 -31.04 -5.42
N PRO A 75 -5.72 -32.37 -5.58
CA PRO A 75 -6.77 -33.15 -4.92
C PRO A 75 -6.58 -33.35 -3.40
N TYR A 76 -6.00 -32.37 -2.70
CA TYR A 76 -5.73 -32.45 -1.28
C TYR A 76 -6.96 -32.08 -0.46
N SER A 77 -7.24 -32.95 0.51
CA SER A 77 -8.33 -32.90 1.48
C SER A 77 -9.73 -32.90 0.86
N LYS A 78 -10.16 -34.08 0.41
CA LYS A 78 -11.59 -34.40 0.37
C LYS A 78 -12.26 -34.14 1.72
N ASP A 79 -11.54 -34.07 2.84
CA ASP A 79 -12.10 -34.08 4.18
C ASP A 79 -12.47 -32.69 4.72
N TYR A 80 -11.92 -31.59 4.18
CA TYR A 80 -12.30 -30.24 4.64
C TYR A 80 -13.67 -29.80 4.12
N LEU A 81 -14.08 -30.28 2.93
CA LEU A 81 -15.39 -29.99 2.33
C LEU A 81 -16.36 -31.18 2.39
N LYS A 82 -15.90 -32.37 2.78
CA LYS A 82 -16.81 -33.51 3.01
C LYS A 82 -17.55 -33.31 4.33
N GLY A 83 -18.79 -32.88 4.22
CA GLY A 83 -19.81 -33.30 5.19
C GLY A 83 -20.30 -32.25 6.16
N THR A 84 -20.11 -30.96 5.91
CA THR A 84 -20.80 -29.95 6.71
C THR A 84 -21.55 -28.98 5.80
N ASN A 85 -22.86 -28.83 6.04
CA ASN A 85 -23.65 -27.68 5.59
C ASN A 85 -23.18 -26.37 6.27
N GLN A 86 -21.93 -26.33 6.75
CA GLN A 86 -21.38 -25.24 7.52
C GLN A 86 -20.83 -24.21 6.55
N LYS A 87 -21.41 -23.02 6.58
CA LYS A 87 -20.92 -21.87 5.80
C LYS A 87 -19.46 -21.65 6.17
N VAL A 88 -18.55 -21.96 5.25
CA VAL A 88 -17.12 -21.69 5.41
C VAL A 88 -16.95 -20.17 5.53
N PRO A 89 -16.29 -19.67 6.59
CA PRO A 89 -16.02 -18.24 6.75
C PRO A 89 -15.30 -17.70 5.53
N PHE A 90 -15.62 -16.48 5.12
CA PHE A 90 -14.91 -15.87 4.00
C PHE A 90 -13.52 -15.41 4.46
N LEU A 91 -12.48 -15.83 3.75
CA LEU A 91 -11.10 -15.45 4.01
C LEU A 91 -10.73 -14.22 3.17
N LEU A 92 -10.60 -13.06 3.81
CA LEU A 92 -10.11 -11.86 3.12
C LEU A 92 -8.62 -11.69 3.34
N GLY A 93 -7.86 -11.86 2.26
CA GLY A 93 -6.44 -11.54 2.14
C GLY A 93 -6.22 -10.04 2.14
N ALA A 94 -6.03 -9.44 3.32
CA ALA A 94 -5.87 -8.00 3.50
C ALA A 94 -4.42 -7.49 3.29
N GLY A 95 -3.54 -8.29 2.69
CA GLY A 95 -2.19 -7.86 2.31
C GLY A 95 -2.21 -7.05 1.02
N GLN A 96 -1.44 -5.95 0.94
CA GLN A 96 -1.27 -5.22 -0.32
C GLN A 96 -0.44 -6.05 -1.32
N GLY A 97 -0.69 -5.90 -2.62
CA GLY A 97 0.17 -6.51 -3.64
C GLY A 97 1.65 -6.26 -3.36
N THR A 98 2.49 -7.25 -3.67
CA THR A 98 3.92 -7.31 -3.28
C THR A 98 4.19 -7.71 -1.82
N THR A 99 3.19 -7.85 -0.94
CA THR A 99 3.42 -8.34 0.44
C THR A 99 3.34 -9.86 0.61
N GLY A 100 3.33 -10.65 -0.47
CA GLY A 100 3.22 -12.11 -0.39
C GLY A 100 1.80 -12.64 -0.62
N THR A 101 0.93 -11.81 -1.18
CA THR A 101 -0.47 -12.13 -1.51
C THR A 101 -0.64 -13.38 -2.37
N HIS A 102 0.27 -13.64 -3.31
CA HIS A 102 0.27 -14.88 -4.10
C HIS A 102 0.50 -16.13 -3.23
N ALA A 103 1.38 -16.06 -2.23
CA ALA A 103 1.63 -17.20 -1.35
C ALA A 103 0.39 -17.53 -0.51
N LEU A 104 -0.30 -16.50 0.00
CA LEU A 104 -1.59 -16.69 0.67
C LEU A 104 -2.64 -17.31 -0.26
N PHE A 105 -2.77 -16.79 -1.49
CA PHE A 105 -3.68 -17.35 -2.49
C PHE A 105 -3.36 -18.81 -2.82
N PHE A 106 -2.09 -19.15 -3.05
CA PHE A 106 -1.73 -20.54 -3.35
C PHE A 106 -1.92 -21.46 -2.14
N ALA A 107 -1.70 -20.96 -0.93
CA ALA A 107 -1.92 -21.71 0.30
C ALA A 107 -3.41 -22.04 0.51
N THR A 108 -4.30 -21.05 0.38
CA THR A 108 -5.77 -21.27 0.45
C THR A 108 -6.24 -22.19 -0.67
N CYS A 109 -5.71 -21.99 -1.87
CA CYS A 109 -5.99 -22.85 -3.01
C CYS A 109 -5.62 -24.32 -2.76
N LYS A 110 -4.45 -24.55 -2.17
CA LYS A 110 -3.90 -25.89 -1.94
C LYS A 110 -4.73 -26.69 -0.94
N VAL A 111 -5.37 -26.02 0.02
CA VAL A 111 -6.29 -26.63 0.99
C VAL A 111 -7.73 -26.73 0.47
N GLY A 112 -7.95 -26.52 -0.83
CA GLY A 112 -9.22 -26.74 -1.50
C GLY A 112 -10.23 -25.60 -1.37
N VAL A 113 -9.82 -24.42 -0.90
CA VAL A 113 -10.69 -23.25 -0.77
C VAL A 113 -10.80 -22.54 -2.13
N PRO A 114 -12.01 -22.39 -2.72
CA PRO A 114 -12.19 -21.59 -3.93
C PRO A 114 -11.74 -20.15 -3.68
N SER A 115 -10.73 -19.72 -4.44
CA SER A 115 -9.96 -18.52 -4.15
C SER A 115 -9.76 -17.68 -5.40
N VAL A 116 -9.68 -16.37 -5.21
CA VAL A 116 -9.31 -15.40 -6.26
C VAL A 116 -8.17 -14.50 -5.79
N HIS A 117 -7.33 -14.11 -6.74
CA HIS A 117 -6.22 -13.18 -6.64
C HIS A 117 -6.19 -12.33 -7.91
N PHE A 118 -5.60 -11.13 -7.89
CA PHE A 118 -5.61 -10.16 -8.99
C PHE A 118 -5.48 -10.71 -10.42
N TRP A 119 -4.69 -11.77 -10.64
CA TRP A 119 -4.53 -12.44 -11.95
C TRP A 119 -4.73 -13.96 -11.93
N ALA A 120 -5.21 -14.49 -10.81
CA ALA A 120 -5.27 -15.93 -10.63
C ALA A 120 -6.57 -16.34 -9.95
N GLN A 121 -7.09 -17.46 -10.40
CA GLN A 121 -8.27 -18.06 -9.83
C GLN A 121 -8.02 -19.54 -9.62
N CYS A 122 -8.63 -20.09 -8.58
CA CYS A 122 -8.58 -21.52 -8.38
C CYS A 122 -9.77 -22.07 -7.60
N GLY A 123 -10.08 -23.33 -7.87
CA GLY A 123 -11.19 -24.05 -7.26
C GLY A 123 -11.00 -25.56 -7.39
N PRO A 124 -11.92 -26.34 -6.79
CA PRO A 124 -11.91 -27.80 -6.90
C PRO A 124 -12.04 -28.24 -8.36
N LYS A 125 -11.58 -29.44 -8.69
CA LYS A 125 -11.70 -30.00 -10.05
C LYS A 125 -13.12 -29.97 -10.63
N ASN A 126 -14.13 -30.20 -9.78
CA ASN A 126 -15.55 -30.11 -10.14
C ASN A 126 -16.11 -28.76 -9.65
N ILE A 127 -15.80 -27.70 -10.41
CA ILE A 127 -16.22 -26.34 -10.08
C ILE A 127 -17.76 -26.24 -10.21
N THR A 128 -18.42 -25.71 -9.18
CA THR A 128 -19.86 -25.45 -9.23
C THR A 128 -20.17 -24.19 -10.04
N GLN A 129 -21.39 -24.04 -10.55
CA GLN A 129 -21.80 -22.83 -11.27
C GLN A 129 -21.61 -21.57 -10.40
N GLU A 130 -21.93 -21.66 -9.11
CA GLU A 130 -21.76 -20.55 -8.16
C GLU A 130 -20.30 -20.09 -8.03
N VAL A 131 -19.32 -21.00 -8.12
CA VAL A 131 -17.90 -20.63 -8.12
C VAL A 131 -17.52 -19.99 -9.47
N MET A 132 -18.02 -20.53 -10.59
CA MET A 132 -17.81 -19.95 -11.92
C MET A 132 -18.36 -18.54 -12.04
N ASP A 133 -19.55 -18.27 -11.47
CA ASP A 133 -20.14 -16.95 -11.42
C ASP A 133 -19.25 -15.99 -10.61
N GLY A 134 -18.71 -16.46 -9.47
CA GLY A 134 -17.75 -15.69 -8.68
C GLY A 134 -16.45 -15.36 -9.43
N PHE A 135 -15.94 -16.30 -10.22
CA PHE A 135 -14.80 -16.05 -11.12
C PHE A 135 -15.12 -15.01 -12.20
N HIS A 136 -16.33 -15.06 -12.78
CA HIS A 136 -16.78 -14.05 -13.74
C HIS A 136 -16.84 -12.65 -13.11
N GLU A 137 -17.44 -12.53 -11.93
CA GLU A 137 -17.49 -11.27 -11.18
C GLU A 137 -16.09 -10.74 -10.86
N HIS A 138 -15.17 -11.62 -10.45
CA HIS A 138 -13.77 -11.26 -10.22
C HIS A 138 -13.08 -10.75 -11.49
N LEU A 139 -13.26 -11.42 -12.63
CA LEU A 139 -12.70 -10.98 -13.91
C LEU A 139 -13.19 -9.57 -14.29
N MET A 140 -14.49 -9.33 -14.14
CA MET A 140 -15.09 -8.02 -14.44
C MET A 140 -14.53 -6.93 -13.52
N LEU A 141 -14.38 -7.23 -12.24
CA LEU A 141 -13.74 -6.37 -11.25
C LEU A 141 -12.27 -6.03 -11.61
N VAL A 142 -11.46 -7.03 -12.00
CA VAL A 142 -10.06 -6.83 -12.42
C VAL A 142 -9.98 -6.01 -13.71
N LYS A 143 -10.85 -6.29 -14.70
CA LYS A 143 -10.92 -5.54 -15.95
C LYS A 143 -11.20 -4.06 -15.71
N LYS A 144 -12.14 -3.75 -14.82
CA LYS A 144 -12.40 -2.37 -14.40
C LYS A 144 -11.20 -1.76 -13.67
N SER A 145 -10.61 -2.46 -12.71
CA SER A 145 -9.39 -1.99 -12.03
C SER A 145 -8.25 -1.65 -13.00
N ARG A 146 -8.02 -2.47 -14.04
CA ARG A 146 -7.05 -2.19 -15.11
C ARG A 146 -7.42 -0.98 -15.94
N LEU A 147 -8.69 -0.77 -16.28
CA LEU A 147 -9.10 0.40 -17.06
C LEU A 147 -8.72 1.69 -16.33
N LEU A 148 -9.01 1.76 -15.03
CA LEU A 148 -8.62 2.89 -14.19
C LEU A 148 -7.09 3.08 -14.17
N GLY A 149 -6.35 1.99 -13.93
CA GLY A 149 -4.90 2.03 -13.76
C GLY A 149 -4.09 2.24 -15.04
N ARG A 150 -4.35 1.45 -16.09
CA ARG A 150 -3.54 1.43 -17.32
C ARG A 150 -4.05 2.37 -18.40
N HIS A 151 -5.36 2.61 -18.51
CA HIS A 151 -5.92 3.43 -19.57
C HIS A 151 -6.09 4.89 -19.12
N CYS A 152 -6.74 5.10 -17.98
CA CYS A 152 -7.15 6.45 -17.61
C CYS A 152 -6.06 7.34 -17.00
N TRP A 153 -4.88 6.81 -16.67
CA TRP A 153 -3.78 7.63 -16.14
C TRP A 153 -3.14 8.56 -17.19
N LYS A 154 -3.11 8.15 -18.47
CA LYS A 154 -2.54 8.91 -19.60
C LYS A 154 -3.59 9.46 -20.57
N SER A 155 -4.85 9.06 -20.41
CA SER A 155 -5.94 9.37 -21.33
C SER A 155 -6.85 10.46 -20.79
N ASN A 156 -7.05 11.51 -21.59
CA ASN A 156 -8.11 12.51 -21.38
C ASN A 156 -9.36 12.21 -22.22
N SER A 157 -9.60 10.92 -22.51
CA SER A 157 -10.78 10.50 -23.28
C SER A 157 -12.07 10.66 -22.46
N GLU A 158 -13.20 10.66 -23.15
CA GLU A 158 -14.55 10.68 -22.56
C GLU A 158 -14.77 9.54 -21.54
N LYS A 159 -14.12 8.38 -21.77
CA LYS A 159 -14.18 7.23 -20.85
C LYS A 159 -13.46 7.46 -19.52
N CYS A 160 -12.57 8.45 -19.46
CA CYS A 160 -11.71 8.76 -18.32
C CYS A 160 -12.05 10.09 -17.65
N ARG A 161 -13.26 10.60 -17.89
CA ARG A 161 -13.74 11.80 -17.20
C ARG A 161 -14.06 11.54 -15.74
N PHE A 162 -13.88 12.56 -14.92
CA PHE A 162 -14.09 12.47 -13.48
C PHE A 162 -15.56 12.27 -13.10
N ASP A 163 -16.51 12.85 -13.85
CA ASP A 163 -17.96 12.68 -13.63
C ASP A 163 -18.43 11.22 -13.77
N ARG A 164 -17.68 10.39 -14.50
CA ARG A 164 -17.90 8.94 -14.61
C ARG A 164 -17.27 8.10 -13.50
N LEU A 165 -16.35 8.67 -12.73
CA LEU A 165 -15.63 7.94 -11.69
C LEU A 165 -16.54 7.40 -10.57
N PRO A 166 -17.56 8.13 -10.09
CA PRO A 166 -18.50 7.58 -9.10
C PRO A 166 -19.21 6.31 -9.60
N GLU A 167 -19.74 6.33 -10.83
CA GLU A 167 -20.36 5.15 -11.47
C GLU A 167 -19.38 3.98 -11.48
N PHE A 168 -18.15 4.22 -11.92
CA PHE A 168 -17.10 3.21 -11.98
C PHE A 168 -16.79 2.56 -10.61
N VAL A 169 -16.75 3.39 -9.57
CA VAL A 169 -16.50 2.95 -8.19
C VAL A 169 -17.67 2.13 -7.66
N GLU A 170 -18.91 2.47 -7.98
CA GLU A 170 -20.08 1.66 -7.61
C GLU A 170 -20.12 0.33 -8.37
N GLU A 171 -19.86 0.32 -9.68
CA GLU A 171 -19.79 -0.94 -10.44
C GLU A 171 -18.71 -1.90 -9.90
N MET A 172 -17.55 -1.39 -9.50
CA MET A 172 -16.51 -2.21 -8.86
C MET A 172 -16.97 -2.77 -7.50
N LYS A 173 -17.73 -1.99 -6.72
CA LYS A 173 -18.33 -2.47 -5.46
C LYS A 173 -19.38 -3.55 -5.72
N ASP A 174 -20.16 -3.42 -6.78
CA ASP A 174 -21.16 -4.40 -7.17
C ASP A 174 -20.51 -5.74 -7.54
N HIS A 175 -19.42 -5.71 -8.32
CA HIS A 175 -18.67 -6.94 -8.62
C HIS A 175 -18.01 -7.55 -7.37
N ILE A 176 -17.51 -6.74 -6.42
CA ILE A 176 -17.06 -7.25 -5.11
C ILE A 176 -18.21 -7.96 -4.39
N THR A 177 -19.39 -7.35 -4.36
CA THR A 177 -20.60 -7.94 -3.77
C THR A 177 -20.99 -9.25 -4.48
N GLY A 178 -20.90 -9.30 -5.81
CA GLY A 178 -21.12 -10.50 -6.61
C GLY A 178 -20.18 -11.65 -6.22
N VAL A 179 -18.87 -11.37 -6.09
CA VAL A 179 -17.89 -12.35 -5.58
C VAL A 179 -18.28 -12.84 -4.19
N LEU A 180 -18.76 -11.98 -3.30
CA LEU A 180 -19.16 -12.37 -1.93
C LEU A 180 -20.45 -13.20 -1.90
N HIS A 181 -21.38 -12.98 -2.82
CA HIS A 181 -22.59 -13.81 -2.96
C HIS A 181 -22.33 -15.18 -3.59
N SER A 182 -21.19 -15.35 -4.25
CA SER A 182 -20.84 -16.54 -5.01
C SER A 182 -20.30 -17.70 -4.15
N GLY A 183 -19.86 -18.78 -4.83
CA GLY A 183 -19.14 -19.90 -4.23
C GLY A 183 -17.68 -19.61 -3.86
N ILE A 184 -17.17 -18.40 -4.09
CA ILE A 184 -15.81 -18.00 -3.68
C ILE A 184 -15.74 -17.85 -2.16
N ASN A 185 -14.70 -18.44 -1.58
CA ASN A 185 -14.49 -18.46 -0.13
C ASN A 185 -13.23 -17.70 0.30
N ALA A 186 -12.34 -17.33 -0.62
CA ALA A 186 -11.22 -16.47 -0.31
C ALA A 186 -10.92 -15.47 -1.44
N ALA A 187 -10.56 -14.25 -1.06
CA ALA A 187 -10.11 -13.21 -1.99
C ALA A 187 -8.82 -12.57 -1.48
N HIS A 188 -7.82 -12.46 -2.33
CA HIS A 188 -6.50 -11.95 -1.98
C HIS A 188 -6.08 -10.81 -2.92
N ASP A 189 -5.29 -9.88 -2.40
CA ASP A 189 -4.70 -8.75 -3.17
C ASP A 189 -5.73 -7.72 -3.67
N SER A 190 -5.27 -6.80 -4.52
CA SER A 190 -6.11 -5.87 -5.25
C SER A 190 -7.07 -6.60 -6.20
N PRO A 191 -8.26 -6.03 -6.45
CA PRO A 191 -8.70 -4.72 -5.99
C PRO A 191 -9.42 -4.72 -4.63
N TYR A 192 -9.61 -5.87 -3.99
CA TYR A 192 -10.31 -5.96 -2.69
C TYR A 192 -9.70 -5.05 -1.62
N THR A 193 -8.38 -4.99 -1.55
CA THR A 193 -7.66 -4.12 -0.59
C THR A 193 -7.84 -2.63 -0.85
N PHE A 194 -8.19 -2.21 -2.07
CA PHE A 194 -8.53 -0.82 -2.39
C PHE A 194 -9.95 -0.43 -1.97
N PHE A 195 -10.79 -1.43 -1.72
CA PHE A 195 -12.17 -1.31 -1.27
C PHE A 195 -12.33 -1.97 0.10
N LEU A 196 -11.29 -1.93 0.95
CA LEU A 196 -11.24 -2.68 2.21
C LEU A 196 -12.50 -2.44 3.05
N ASP A 197 -12.87 -1.18 3.32
CA ASP A 197 -14.05 -0.85 4.12
C ASP A 197 -15.35 -1.44 3.56
N HIS A 198 -15.54 -1.37 2.24
CA HIS A 198 -16.70 -1.95 1.56
C HIS A 198 -16.70 -3.47 1.68
N THR A 199 -15.56 -4.09 1.37
CA THR A 199 -15.39 -5.55 1.39
C THR A 199 -15.62 -6.11 2.79
N LEU A 200 -15.05 -5.49 3.83
CA LEU A 200 -15.26 -5.87 5.23
C LEU A 200 -16.74 -5.82 5.61
N LYS A 201 -17.42 -4.71 5.27
CA LYS A 201 -18.83 -4.51 5.58
C LYS A 201 -19.71 -5.54 4.86
N GLN A 202 -19.57 -5.66 3.54
CA GLN A 202 -20.38 -6.58 2.74
C GLN A 202 -20.14 -8.04 3.11
N THR A 203 -18.89 -8.43 3.41
CA THR A 203 -18.62 -9.81 3.83
C THR A 203 -19.37 -10.15 5.10
N LYS A 204 -19.39 -9.25 6.09
CA LYS A 204 -20.17 -9.44 7.31
C LYS A 204 -21.67 -9.58 7.00
N ASP A 205 -22.20 -8.67 6.19
CA ASP A 205 -23.63 -8.62 5.88
C ASP A 205 -24.10 -9.86 5.11
N ILE A 206 -23.29 -10.37 4.18
CA ILE A 206 -23.64 -11.49 3.27
C ILE A 206 -23.26 -12.85 3.85
N ARG A 207 -22.03 -12.98 4.37
CA ARG A 207 -21.46 -14.27 4.82
C ARG A 207 -21.69 -14.53 6.30
N GLY A 208 -21.99 -13.49 7.10
CA GLY A 208 -22.12 -13.55 8.56
C GLY A 208 -20.79 -13.68 9.29
N GLU A 209 -19.80 -14.34 8.67
CA GLU A 209 -18.48 -14.57 9.23
C GLU A 209 -17.37 -14.20 8.22
N LEU A 210 -16.38 -13.47 8.73
CA LEU A 210 -15.21 -13.00 8.01
C LEU A 210 -13.95 -13.34 8.81
N ARG A 211 -12.91 -13.79 8.12
CA ARG A 211 -11.59 -14.00 8.68
C ARG A 211 -10.57 -13.20 7.89
N LEU A 212 -9.90 -12.28 8.56
CA LEU A 212 -8.79 -11.56 7.94
C LEU A 212 -7.54 -12.39 8.03
N VAL A 213 -6.92 -12.61 6.88
CA VAL A 213 -5.57 -13.14 6.76
C VAL A 213 -4.73 -12.08 6.07
N THR A 214 -3.54 -11.79 6.56
CA THR A 214 -2.70 -10.76 5.94
C THR A 214 -1.28 -11.23 5.77
N SER A 215 -0.66 -10.75 4.71
CA SER A 215 0.75 -10.91 4.45
C SER A 215 1.40 -9.55 4.49
N GLU A 216 2.54 -9.45 5.14
CA GLU A 216 3.20 -8.19 5.43
C GLU A 216 4.65 -8.23 4.90
N ARG A 217 5.13 -7.09 4.39
CA ARG A 217 6.52 -6.88 3.96
C ARG A 217 7.10 -5.65 4.68
N ASP A 218 8.42 -5.61 4.86
CA ASP A 218 9.11 -4.41 5.30
C ASP A 218 8.70 -3.23 4.38
N PRO A 219 8.22 -2.09 4.93
CA PRO A 219 7.72 -0.98 4.14
C PRO A 219 8.71 -0.44 3.10
N SER A 220 10.02 -0.43 3.41
CA SER A 220 11.06 0.04 2.48
C SER A 220 11.23 -0.93 1.32
N VAL A 221 11.31 -2.23 1.60
CA VAL A 221 11.40 -3.28 0.58
C VAL A 221 10.13 -3.30 -0.28
N TRP A 222 8.96 -3.16 0.34
CA TRP A 222 7.68 -3.07 -0.38
C TRP A 222 7.67 -1.87 -1.33
N ALA A 223 8.02 -0.68 -0.83
CA ALA A 223 8.00 0.54 -1.64
C ALA A 223 8.92 0.43 -2.86
N LYS A 224 10.14 -0.12 -2.69
CA LYS A 224 11.05 -0.36 -3.81
C LYS A 224 10.45 -1.29 -4.85
N LYS A 225 10.01 -2.48 -4.42
CA LYS A 225 9.45 -3.49 -5.33
C LYS A 225 8.17 -3.03 -6.02
N ARG A 226 7.31 -2.29 -5.31
CA ARG A 226 6.06 -1.77 -5.88
C ARG A 226 6.35 -0.82 -7.05
N VAL A 227 7.38 0.00 -6.91
CA VAL A 227 7.81 0.95 -7.94
C VAL A 227 8.53 0.27 -9.11
N SER A 228 9.27 -0.83 -8.92
CA SER A 228 9.88 -1.57 -10.06
C SER A 228 8.90 -2.51 -10.75
N ASP A 229 8.23 -3.35 -9.97
CA ASP A 229 7.61 -4.57 -10.49
C ASP A 229 6.15 -4.31 -10.90
N HIS A 230 5.53 -3.28 -10.33
CA HIS A 230 4.09 -2.99 -10.47
C HIS A 230 3.84 -1.53 -10.83
N VAL A 231 4.60 -1.03 -11.80
CA VAL A 231 4.57 0.39 -12.24
C VAL A 231 3.18 0.89 -12.63
N PHE A 232 2.29 0.02 -13.12
CA PHE A 232 0.92 0.40 -13.52
C PHE A 232 -0.12 0.31 -12.42
N GLN A 233 0.29 -0.04 -11.19
CA GLN A 233 -0.63 0.02 -10.07
C GLN A 233 -0.98 1.49 -9.81
N PHE A 234 -2.28 1.79 -9.79
CA PHE A 234 -2.72 3.13 -9.46
C PHE A 234 -2.72 3.38 -7.95
N VAL A 235 -2.50 4.64 -7.61
CA VAL A 235 -2.54 5.21 -6.27
C VAL A 235 -3.17 6.59 -6.33
N CYS A 236 -3.54 7.13 -5.18
CA CYS A 236 -4.18 8.44 -5.12
C CYS A 236 -3.16 9.56 -5.27
N LYS A 237 -3.30 10.34 -6.35
CA LYS A 237 -2.34 11.38 -6.75
C LYS A 237 -2.14 12.43 -5.66
N GLU A 238 -3.19 12.79 -4.95
CA GLU A 238 -3.15 13.78 -3.85
C GLU A 238 -2.16 13.42 -2.74
N TYR A 239 -1.94 12.12 -2.52
CA TYR A 239 -1.03 11.66 -1.47
C TYR A 239 0.45 11.86 -1.84
N PHE A 240 0.72 12.05 -3.13
CA PHE A 240 2.04 12.28 -3.69
C PHE A 240 2.25 13.74 -4.10
N ASP A 241 1.30 14.61 -3.80
CA ASP A 241 1.44 16.04 -4.03
C ASP A 241 2.61 16.60 -3.19
N PHE A 242 3.59 17.20 -3.86
CA PHE A 242 4.81 17.70 -3.22
C PHE A 242 4.56 18.98 -2.42
N ASP A 243 3.49 19.72 -2.74
CA ASP A 243 3.16 21.00 -2.12
C ASP A 243 2.32 20.84 -0.85
N VAL A 244 1.85 19.61 -0.57
CA VAL A 244 1.02 19.33 0.59
C VAL A 244 1.87 18.81 1.76
N PRO A 245 1.73 19.40 2.97
CA PRO A 245 2.35 18.87 4.16
C PRO A 245 2.06 17.38 4.37
N GLU A 246 3.02 16.69 4.96
CA GLU A 246 3.00 15.25 5.19
C GLU A 246 1.62 14.75 5.69
N ARG A 247 0.94 13.96 4.84
CA ARG A 247 -0.40 13.46 5.15
C ARG A 247 -0.32 12.22 6.02
N LYS A 248 -0.88 12.33 7.22
CA LYS A 248 -0.96 11.23 8.20
C LYS A 248 -2.08 10.25 7.93
N ASP A 249 -2.82 10.41 6.84
CA ASP A 249 -4.03 9.65 6.62
C ASP A 249 -3.83 8.43 5.71
N LEU A 250 -4.71 7.44 5.85
CA LEU A 250 -4.63 6.12 5.21
C LEU A 250 -5.03 6.11 3.72
N GLY A 251 -5.12 7.29 3.10
CA GLY A 251 -5.84 7.46 1.84
C GLY A 251 -5.13 6.96 0.59
N ALA A 252 -3.81 6.80 0.60
CA ALA A 252 -3.05 6.55 -0.63
C ALA A 252 -3.50 5.30 -1.42
N LEU A 253 -4.04 4.30 -0.72
CA LEU A 253 -4.40 2.97 -1.23
C LEU A 253 -5.90 2.66 -1.08
N ASP A 254 -6.77 3.67 -0.97
CA ASP A 254 -8.22 3.52 -0.78
C ASP A 254 -8.98 4.33 -1.84
N ILE A 255 -9.53 3.64 -2.84
CA ILE A 255 -10.20 4.26 -3.99
C ILE A 255 -11.43 5.08 -3.57
N PRO A 256 -12.42 4.53 -2.84
CA PRO A 256 -13.56 5.30 -2.37
C PRO A 256 -13.15 6.56 -1.60
N ARG A 257 -12.10 6.49 -0.78
CA ARG A 257 -11.61 7.66 -0.05
C ARG A 257 -11.03 8.72 -0.98
N CYS A 258 -10.27 8.32 -1.98
CA CYS A 258 -9.67 9.27 -2.92
C CYS A 258 -10.70 9.95 -3.80
N LEU A 259 -11.73 9.23 -4.23
CA LEU A 259 -12.89 9.82 -4.87
C LEU A 259 -13.54 10.88 -3.97
N LYS A 260 -13.80 10.56 -2.69
CA LYS A 260 -14.40 11.51 -1.74
C LYS A 260 -13.56 12.76 -1.50
N LEU A 261 -12.23 12.64 -1.52
CA LEU A 261 -11.33 13.78 -1.41
C LEU A 261 -11.36 14.63 -2.69
N ALA A 262 -11.30 13.99 -3.86
CA ALA A 262 -11.38 14.65 -5.15
C ALA A 262 -12.69 15.44 -5.36
N GLN A 263 -13.83 14.87 -4.95
CA GLN A 263 -15.15 15.53 -5.03
C GLN A 263 -15.25 16.83 -4.21
N LYS A 264 -14.39 17.00 -3.19
CA LYS A 264 -14.36 18.19 -2.33
C LYS A 264 -13.43 19.29 -2.86
N ARG A 265 -12.69 19.03 -3.94
CA ARG A 265 -11.80 20.03 -4.54
C ARG A 265 -12.61 21.08 -5.30
N ASP A 266 -12.07 22.29 -5.34
CA ASP A 266 -12.60 23.41 -6.11
C ASP A 266 -11.44 24.09 -6.88
N PRO A 267 -11.40 24.02 -8.22
CA PRO A 267 -12.38 23.34 -9.07
C PRO A 267 -12.34 21.82 -8.92
N GLN A 268 -13.46 21.16 -9.20
CA GLN A 268 -13.49 19.69 -9.28
C GLN A 268 -12.60 19.19 -10.43
N PRO A 269 -11.98 18.01 -10.28
CA PRO A 269 -11.19 17.40 -11.34
C PRO A 269 -12.03 17.19 -12.60
N LYS A 270 -11.40 17.34 -13.77
CA LYS A 270 -12.03 17.06 -15.07
C LYS A 270 -11.85 15.60 -15.47
N PHE A 271 -10.71 15.01 -15.10
CA PHE A 271 -10.30 13.68 -15.54
C PHE A 271 -9.83 12.82 -14.37
N MET A 272 -9.89 11.50 -14.54
CA MET A 272 -9.47 10.53 -13.53
C MET A 272 -7.97 10.61 -13.21
N ASN A 273 -7.11 11.02 -14.16
CA ASN A 273 -5.66 11.20 -13.96
C ASN A 273 -5.28 12.43 -13.11
N GLU A 274 -6.25 13.28 -12.77
CA GLU A 274 -6.10 14.36 -11.78
C GLU A 274 -6.39 13.85 -10.34
N VAL A 275 -6.97 12.66 -10.21
CA VAL A 275 -7.32 12.00 -8.95
C VAL A 275 -6.39 10.82 -8.66
N PHE A 276 -6.20 9.95 -9.64
CA PHE A 276 -5.33 8.79 -9.57
C PHE A 276 -4.10 8.99 -10.44
N THR A 277 -3.04 8.29 -10.07
CA THR A 277 -1.79 8.23 -10.82
C THR A 277 -1.24 6.82 -10.71
N THR A 278 -0.27 6.45 -11.55
CA THR A 278 0.44 5.17 -11.44
C THR A 278 1.86 5.40 -10.93
N TYR A 279 2.57 4.36 -10.50
CA TYR A 279 3.98 4.49 -10.18
C TYR A 279 4.83 4.86 -11.40
N ALA A 280 4.45 4.40 -12.60
CA ALA A 280 5.04 4.84 -13.86
C ALA A 280 4.92 6.36 -14.01
N ALA A 281 3.71 6.90 -13.86
CA ALA A 281 3.43 8.33 -13.94
C ALA A 281 4.16 9.14 -12.85
N LEU A 282 4.25 8.60 -11.64
CA LEU A 282 5.00 9.21 -10.55
C LEU A 282 6.50 9.26 -10.88
N ASN A 283 7.07 8.19 -11.43
CA ASN A 283 8.47 8.18 -11.86
C ASN A 283 8.72 9.18 -12.99
N GLU A 284 7.83 9.25 -13.98
CA GLU A 284 7.88 10.27 -15.05
C GLU A 284 7.82 11.69 -14.47
N TRP A 285 6.93 11.95 -13.51
CA TRP A 285 6.76 13.26 -12.88
C TRP A 285 7.92 13.67 -11.95
N VAL A 286 8.52 12.70 -11.28
CA VAL A 286 9.75 12.87 -10.49
C VAL A 286 10.93 13.22 -11.41
N GLY A 287 11.05 12.55 -12.55
CA GLY A 287 12.16 12.73 -13.48
C GLY A 287 13.51 12.51 -12.80
N THR A 288 14.46 13.43 -13.01
CA THR A 288 15.79 13.39 -12.38
C THR A 288 15.86 14.14 -11.03
N ASN A 289 14.72 14.62 -10.51
CA ASN A 289 14.70 15.41 -9.28
C ASN A 289 14.81 14.51 -8.04
N GLU A 290 15.99 14.46 -7.42
CA GLU A 290 16.28 13.61 -6.26
C GLU A 290 15.37 13.90 -5.05
N THR A 291 15.01 15.17 -4.82
CA THR A 291 14.11 15.56 -3.72
C THR A 291 12.72 14.97 -3.93
N LYS A 292 12.17 15.08 -5.14
CA LYS A 292 10.88 14.49 -5.50
C LYS A 292 10.93 12.97 -5.43
N ALA A 293 12.01 12.35 -5.91
CA ALA A 293 12.19 10.89 -5.83
C ALA A 293 12.17 10.40 -4.38
N PHE A 294 12.94 11.07 -3.52
CA PHE A 294 12.98 10.77 -2.09
C PHE A 294 11.62 10.95 -1.43
N GLN A 295 10.88 12.03 -1.75
CA GLN A 295 9.55 12.28 -1.20
C GLN A 295 8.53 11.22 -1.65
N THR A 296 8.52 10.84 -2.94
CA THR A 296 7.66 9.76 -3.46
C THR A 296 7.95 8.45 -2.74
N TYR A 297 9.23 8.08 -2.60
CA TYR A 297 9.64 6.88 -1.89
C TYR A 297 9.22 6.90 -0.42
N ARG A 298 9.43 8.03 0.27
CA ARG A 298 9.00 8.22 1.66
C ARG A 298 7.48 8.11 1.80
N ASN A 299 6.71 8.72 0.91
CA ASN A 299 5.26 8.66 0.93
C ASN A 299 4.76 7.23 0.71
N ASN A 300 5.43 6.43 -0.14
CA ASN A 300 5.12 5.01 -0.31
C ASN A 300 5.35 4.19 0.96
N ILE A 301 6.49 4.41 1.63
CA ILE A 301 6.78 3.78 2.93
C ILE A 301 5.68 4.12 3.92
N MET A 302 5.30 5.39 4.01
CA MET A 302 4.28 5.85 4.94
C MET A 302 2.91 5.23 4.64
N ALA A 303 2.50 5.23 3.36
CA ALA A 303 1.24 4.65 2.92
C ALA A 303 1.10 3.18 3.34
N VAL A 304 2.10 2.35 3.04
CA VAL A 304 2.04 0.92 3.39
C VAL A 304 2.21 0.70 4.90
N THR A 305 3.04 1.50 5.57
CA THR A 305 3.18 1.45 7.04
C THR A 305 1.86 1.73 7.73
N HIS A 306 1.17 2.78 7.31
CA HIS A 306 -0.14 3.11 7.85
C HIS A 306 -1.15 1.99 7.55
N TYR A 307 -1.17 1.49 6.31
CA TYR A 307 -2.06 0.39 5.93
C TYR A 307 -1.83 -0.88 6.76
N GLN A 308 -0.58 -1.33 6.93
CA GLN A 308 -0.26 -2.50 7.75
C GLN A 308 -0.64 -2.28 9.23
N LYS A 309 -0.39 -1.09 9.79
CA LYS A 309 -0.86 -0.73 11.14
C LYS A 309 -2.39 -0.79 11.26
N LEU A 310 -3.11 -0.32 10.23
CA LEU A 310 -4.56 -0.42 10.17
C LEU A 310 -5.01 -1.88 10.21
N ILE A 311 -4.46 -2.74 9.34
CA ILE A 311 -4.82 -4.17 9.32
C ILE A 311 -4.52 -4.83 10.67
N ARG A 312 -3.35 -4.59 11.26
CA ARG A 312 -3.02 -5.11 12.61
C ARG A 312 -4.01 -4.66 13.68
N SER A 313 -4.48 -3.42 13.63
CA SER A 313 -5.48 -2.89 14.58
C SER A 313 -6.86 -3.55 14.46
N MET A 314 -7.11 -4.24 13.34
CA MET A 314 -8.31 -5.05 13.15
C MET A 314 -8.18 -6.44 13.75
N SER A 315 -7.02 -6.84 14.29
CA SER A 315 -6.77 -8.17 14.86
C SER A 315 -7.02 -9.32 13.87
N PRO A 316 -6.25 -9.40 12.76
CA PRO A 316 -6.42 -10.46 11.78
C PRO A 316 -6.20 -11.84 12.40
N SER A 317 -6.98 -12.82 11.96
CA SER A 317 -6.88 -14.21 12.45
C SER A 317 -5.54 -14.85 12.10
N TYR A 318 -4.89 -14.37 11.05
CA TYR A 318 -3.55 -14.82 10.69
C TYR A 318 -2.72 -13.70 10.06
N ILE A 319 -1.47 -13.60 10.49
CA ILE A 319 -0.47 -12.69 9.93
C ILE A 319 0.73 -13.52 9.49
N ILE A 320 1.04 -13.53 8.19
CA ILE A 320 2.36 -13.92 7.71
C ILE A 320 3.23 -12.68 7.56
N ASN A 321 4.18 -12.56 8.46
CA ASN A 321 5.21 -11.55 8.37
C ASN A 321 6.39 -12.09 7.54
N MET A 322 6.59 -11.59 6.32
CA MET A 322 7.66 -12.08 5.45
C MET A 322 9.06 -11.54 5.79
N TRP A 323 9.21 -10.58 6.70
CA TRP A 323 10.54 -10.06 7.08
C TRP A 323 11.06 -10.67 8.39
N GLU A 324 10.17 -11.11 9.27
CA GLU A 324 10.54 -11.76 10.54
C GLU A 324 10.75 -13.27 10.40
N ARG A 325 10.34 -13.90 9.29
CA ARG A 325 10.57 -15.33 9.07
C ARG A 325 11.96 -15.59 8.53
N GLU A 326 12.78 -16.27 9.32
CA GLU A 326 14.13 -16.71 8.93
C GLU A 326 14.10 -17.86 7.91
N THR A 327 13.07 -18.71 7.96
CA THR A 327 12.93 -19.88 7.10
C THR A 327 11.92 -19.65 5.97
N ARG A 328 12.24 -20.20 4.80
CA ARG A 328 11.29 -20.30 3.69
C ARG A 328 10.14 -21.21 4.12
N VAL A 329 8.91 -20.71 3.99
CA VAL A 329 7.70 -21.45 4.33
C VAL A 329 7.22 -22.16 3.07
N ASP A 330 6.98 -23.46 3.16
CA ASP A 330 6.34 -24.20 2.08
C ASP A 330 4.85 -23.82 1.98
N ILE A 331 4.30 -23.85 0.76
CA ILE A 331 2.89 -23.48 0.53
C ILE A 331 1.94 -24.43 1.27
N ASP A 332 2.31 -25.71 1.40
CA ASP A 332 1.48 -26.71 2.06
C ASP A 332 1.40 -26.45 3.56
N ASP A 333 2.52 -26.09 4.18
CA ASP A 333 2.57 -25.74 5.60
C ASP A 333 1.89 -24.40 5.87
N LEU A 334 2.07 -23.41 4.98
CA LEU A 334 1.33 -22.15 5.05
C LEU A 334 -0.19 -22.36 4.98
N GLY A 335 -0.65 -23.28 4.14
CA GLY A 335 -2.06 -23.64 4.04
C GLY A 335 -2.59 -24.21 5.36
N LYS A 336 -1.88 -25.16 5.97
CA LYS A 336 -2.23 -25.72 7.28
C LYS A 336 -2.24 -24.65 8.37
N GLU A 337 -1.22 -23.81 8.45
CA GLU A 337 -1.11 -22.71 9.42
C GLU A 337 -2.32 -21.76 9.33
N ILE A 338 -2.72 -21.38 8.11
CA ILE A 338 -3.89 -20.52 7.88
C ILE A 338 -5.15 -21.20 8.40
N MET A 339 -5.39 -22.46 8.04
CA MET A 339 -6.61 -23.16 8.42
C MET A 339 -6.67 -23.42 9.94
N GLU A 340 -5.55 -23.76 10.57
CA GLU A 340 -5.46 -23.89 12.02
C GLU A 340 -5.75 -22.56 12.74
N ALA A 341 -5.16 -21.45 12.26
CA ALA A 341 -5.40 -20.14 12.83
C ALA A 341 -6.87 -19.70 12.67
N VAL A 342 -7.45 -19.90 11.49
CA VAL A 342 -8.86 -19.61 11.21
C VAL A 342 -9.81 -20.41 12.08
N ASN A 343 -9.50 -21.69 12.34
CA ASN A 343 -10.34 -22.58 13.14
C ASN A 343 -10.19 -22.38 14.66
N ARG A 344 -9.05 -21.87 15.14
CA ARG A 344 -8.84 -21.58 16.58
C ARG A 344 -9.60 -20.35 17.05
N ASP A 345 -9.71 -19.33 16.22
CA ASP A 345 -10.34 -18.08 16.62
C ASP A 345 -11.87 -18.22 16.68
N ASN A 346 -12.46 -18.04 17.85
CA ASN A 346 -13.91 -17.90 17.98
C ASN A 346 -14.30 -16.41 17.82
N LYS A 347 -14.70 -16.05 16.59
CA LYS A 347 -15.27 -14.74 16.15
C LYS A 347 -14.31 -13.53 16.07
N TYR A 348 -14.52 -12.75 15.01
CA TYR A 348 -13.90 -11.46 14.73
C TYR A 348 -14.67 -10.31 15.39
N ASP A 349 -14.02 -9.45 16.20
CA ASP A 349 -14.67 -8.26 16.78
C ASP A 349 -14.60 -7.05 15.82
N LEU A 350 -15.69 -6.85 15.07
CA LEU A 350 -15.84 -5.73 14.15
C LEU A 350 -16.23 -4.39 14.84
N SER A 351 -16.35 -4.35 16.17
CA SER A 351 -16.62 -3.10 16.90
C SER A 351 -15.49 -2.07 16.70
N LEU A 352 -14.26 -2.53 16.44
CA LEU A 352 -13.10 -1.72 16.08
C LEU A 352 -13.19 -1.11 14.67
N ALA A 353 -13.72 -1.84 13.68
CA ALA A 353 -14.01 -1.30 12.35
C ALA A 353 -15.05 -0.16 12.41
N GLY A 354 -16.00 -0.23 13.35
CA GLY A 354 -16.96 0.84 13.62
C GLY A 354 -16.33 2.11 14.21
N LYS A 355 -15.26 2.00 15.02
CA LYS A 355 -14.49 3.15 15.53
C LYS A 355 -13.69 3.83 14.41
N PHE A 356 -13.19 3.05 13.45
CA PHE A 356 -12.51 3.55 12.25
C PHE A 356 -13.44 4.43 11.39
N MET A 357 -14.69 4.02 11.20
CA MET A 357 -15.70 4.84 10.51
C MET A 357 -15.95 6.20 11.18
N ARG A 358 -15.76 6.30 12.51
CA ARG A 358 -15.90 7.57 13.25
C ARG A 358 -14.66 8.44 13.19
N TYR A 359 -13.46 7.86 13.22
CA TYR A 359 -12.21 8.61 13.00
C TYR A 359 -12.23 9.32 11.63
N ASN A 360 -12.86 8.69 10.62
CA ASN A 360 -13.06 9.25 9.28
C ASN A 360 -14.16 10.31 9.17
N ARG A 361 -14.98 10.55 10.21
CA ARG A 361 -15.97 11.66 10.24
C ARG A 361 -15.48 12.88 11.04
N GLY A 362 -14.43 12.75 11.85
CA GLY A 362 -14.14 13.67 12.96
C GLY A 362 -13.21 14.86 12.70
N THR A 363 -12.50 14.95 11.56
CA THR A 363 -11.49 16.01 11.33
C THR A 363 -11.89 17.08 10.32
N SER A 364 -13.17 17.15 9.95
CA SER A 364 -13.73 18.27 9.19
C SER A 364 -13.69 19.54 10.05
N ASN A 365 -12.62 20.33 9.88
CA ASN A 365 -12.48 21.75 10.20
C ASN A 365 -13.60 22.35 11.06
N LYS A 366 -13.39 22.43 12.38
CA LYS A 366 -13.85 23.60 13.13
C LYS A 366 -13.10 24.80 12.56
N ARG A 367 -13.64 25.44 11.52
CA ARG A 367 -13.28 26.81 11.15
C ARG A 367 -13.52 27.65 12.40
N VAL A 368 -12.43 28.09 13.03
CA VAL A 368 -12.44 29.25 13.92
C VAL A 368 -12.81 30.44 13.05
N GLY A 369 -14.11 30.73 12.97
CA GLY A 369 -14.60 31.99 12.45
C GLY A 369 -14.20 33.10 13.40
N LYS A 370 -12.97 33.61 13.27
CA LYS A 370 -12.58 34.87 13.90
C LYS A 370 -13.26 35.98 13.09
N LYS A 371 -14.42 36.43 13.58
CA LYS A 371 -15.06 37.69 13.18
C LYS A 371 -14.04 38.81 13.38
N LEU A 372 -13.45 39.31 12.30
CA LEU A 372 -12.85 40.64 12.29
C LEU A 372 -13.99 41.63 12.03
N THR A 373 -14.64 42.06 13.12
CA THR A 373 -15.46 43.27 13.12
C THR A 373 -14.52 44.47 13.24
N GLY A 374 -14.02 44.97 12.11
CA GLY A 374 -13.40 46.28 12.03
C GLY A 374 -14.48 47.35 12.03
N LYS A 375 -14.69 48.00 13.18
CA LYS A 375 -15.45 49.24 13.29
C LYS A 375 -14.71 50.35 12.53
N ALA A 376 -15.38 50.96 11.56
CA ALA A 376 -14.98 52.23 10.98
C ALA A 376 -15.43 53.37 11.90
N HIS A 377 -14.48 54.14 12.43
CA HIS A 377 -14.72 55.44 13.08
C HIS A 377 -13.61 56.41 12.69
N GLY A 378 -14.04 57.66 12.42
CA GLY A 378 -13.22 58.82 12.08
C GLY A 378 -13.36 59.16 10.58
N GLY A 379 -13.95 60.26 10.13
CA GLY A 379 -14.27 61.52 10.79
C GLY A 379 -13.57 62.68 10.07
N HIS A 380 -14.38 63.52 9.41
CA HIS A 380 -14.16 64.92 8.99
C HIS A 380 -13.14 65.31 7.90
N GLY A 381 -13.63 66.12 6.95
CA GLY A 381 -12.89 67.30 6.44
C GLY A 381 -13.19 67.71 4.98
N HIS A 382 -14.08 68.70 4.81
CA HIS A 382 -14.25 69.64 3.66
C HIS A 382 -14.59 69.04 2.28
N LEU A 383 -15.55 69.53 1.49
CA LEU A 383 -16.18 70.85 1.28
C LEU A 383 -17.67 70.67 1.01
#